data_AF-A0A357L7U5-F1
#
_entry.id   AF-A0A357L7U5-F1
#
_cell.length_a   1.000
_cell.length_b   1.000
_cell.length_c   1.000
_cell.angle_alpha   90.00
_cell.angle_beta   90.00
_cell.angle_gamma   90.00
#
_symmetry.space_group_name_H-M   'P 1'
#
loop_
_entity.id
_entity.type
_entity.pdbx_description
1 polymer ?
#
loop_
_entity_poly.entity_id
_entity_poly.type
_entity_poly.pdbx_seq_one_letter_code
_entity_poly.pdbx_strand_id
1 'polypeptide(L)' 'FLDAEPGEEAVRRQLALAERIAAETGYVIAIAHPRAETLAVVGPWLTSAPARGFQLETITALRGARSGAYAENAAGARLR' A
#
# COMPACT_ATOMS: atom_id res chain seq x y z
N PHE A 1 7.03 -7.65 3.75
CA PHE A 1 6.73 -7.51 5.18
C PHE A 1 7.43 -6.23 5.62
N LEU A 2 6.73 -5.25 6.18
CA LEU A 2 7.33 -3.92 6.40
C LEU A 2 8.32 -3.90 7.57
N ASP A 3 8.15 -4.78 8.55
CA ASP A 3 8.85 -4.76 9.82
C ASP A 3 9.50 -6.12 10.15
N ALA A 4 10.00 -6.82 9.13
CA ALA A 4 10.77 -8.05 9.32
C ALA A 4 12.05 -7.79 10.14
N GLU A 5 12.65 -6.62 9.93
CA GLU A 5 13.72 -6.08 10.76
C GLU A 5 13.12 -4.98 11.67
N PRO A 6 13.56 -4.90 12.94
CA PRO A 6 13.09 -3.87 13.86
C PRO A 6 13.61 -2.48 13.47
N GLY A 7 12.89 -1.46 13.96
CA GLY A 7 13.25 -0.06 13.83
C GLY A 7 12.61 0.67 12.63
N GLU A 8 12.38 1.96 12.82
CA GLU A 8 11.67 2.80 11.84
C GLU A 8 12.35 2.83 10.47
N GLU A 9 13.68 2.83 10.42
CA GLU A 9 14.41 2.95 9.17
C GLU A 9 14.23 1.71 8.29
N ALA A 10 14.15 0.51 8.89
CA ALA A 10 13.82 -0.70 8.15
C ALA A 10 12.40 -0.62 7.56
N VAL A 11 11.44 -0.12 8.34
CA VAL A 11 10.05 0.11 7.91
C VAL A 11 10.00 1.10 6.74
N ARG A 12 10.73 2.23 6.83
CA ARG A 12 10.81 3.23 5.76
C ARG A 12 11.36 2.64 4.46
N ARG A 13 12.44 1.84 4.52
CA ARG A 13 13.02 1.16 3.34
C ARG A 13 12.03 0.19 2.70
N GLN A 14 11.36 -0.63 3.50
CA GLN A 14 10.38 -1.60 2.99
C GLN A 14 9.14 -0.91 2.43
N LEU A 15 8.72 0.21 3.01
CA LEU A 15 7.61 1.00 2.51
C LEU A 15 7.93 1.64 1.15
N ALA A 16 9.13 2.18 0.98
CA ALA A 16 9.62 2.67 -0.32
C ALA A 16 9.74 1.54 -1.37
N LEU A 17 10.07 0.31 -0.96
CA LEU A 17 10.00 -0.85 -1.85
C LEU A 17 8.56 -1.18 -2.24
N ALA A 18 7.61 -1.15 -1.29
CA ALA A 18 6.20 -1.39 -1.57
C ALA A 18 5.62 -0.36 -2.56
N GLU A 19 5.97 0.92 -2.41
CA GLU A 19 5.59 1.98 -3.35
C GLU A 19 6.10 1.70 -4.78
N ARG A 20 7.38 1.29 -4.91
CA ARG A 20 7.95 0.92 -6.21
C ARG A 20 7.23 -0.28 -6.84
N ILE A 21 6.96 -1.32 -6.06
CA ILE A 21 6.21 -2.49 -6.52
C ILE A 21 4.82 -2.05 -7.01
N ALA A 22 4.10 -1.24 -6.24
CA ALA A 22 2.78 -0.76 -6.64
C ALA A 22 2.81 0.08 -7.93
N ALA A 23 3.86 0.88 -8.14
CA ALA A 23 4.04 1.65 -9.37
C ALA A 23 4.28 0.74 -10.60
N GLU A 24 4.99 -0.38 -10.43
CA GLU A 24 5.32 -1.33 -11.49
C GLU A 24 4.18 -2.31 -11.81
N THR A 25 3.45 -2.77 -10.79
CA THR A 25 2.43 -3.83 -10.90
C THR A 25 0.99 -3.31 -10.86
N GLY A 26 0.80 -2.04 -10.51
CA GLY A 26 -0.50 -1.42 -10.27
C GLY A 26 -1.07 -1.63 -8.87
N TYR A 27 -0.52 -2.55 -8.05
CA TYR A 27 -0.95 -2.77 -6.68
C TYR A 27 0.09 -3.51 -5.82
N VAL A 28 0.04 -3.31 -4.50
CA VAL A 28 0.85 -4.07 -3.55
C VAL A 28 0.03 -4.37 -2.30
N ILE A 29 0.28 -5.54 -1.69
CA ILE A 29 -0.18 -5.83 -0.33
C ILE A 29 1.01 -5.77 0.60
N ALA A 30 1.05 -4.75 1.45
CA ALA A 30 2.03 -4.64 2.52
C ALA A 30 1.41 -5.16 3.82
N ILE A 31 2.13 -6.07 4.48
CA ILE A 31 1.79 -6.60 5.81
C ILE A 31 2.82 -6.10 6.84
N ALA A 32 2.43 -6.01 8.11
CA ALA A 32 3.31 -5.64 9.22
C ALA A 32 2.72 -6.07 10.58
N HIS A 33 3.52 -6.04 11.64
CA HIS A 33 3.04 -6.18 13.02
C HIS A 33 2.67 -4.82 13.63
N PRO A 34 1.77 -4.75 14.63
CA PRO A 34 1.34 -3.50 15.25
C PRO A 34 2.35 -2.99 16.31
N ARG A 35 3.64 -2.90 15.96
CA ARG A 35 4.68 -2.36 16.85
C ARG A 35 4.64 -0.83 16.86
N ALA A 36 5.10 -0.21 17.95
CA ALA A 36 5.15 1.25 18.07
C ALA A 36 5.93 1.91 16.93
N GLU A 37 7.14 1.41 16.65
CA GLU A 37 8.00 1.87 15.55
C GLU A 37 7.34 1.71 14.16
N THR A 38 6.61 0.62 13.93
CA THR A 38 5.89 0.39 12.69
C THR A 38 4.75 1.39 12.52
N LEU A 39 3.95 1.59 13.57
CA LEU A 39 2.83 2.53 13.55
C LEU A 39 3.29 3.99 13.42
N ALA A 40 4.44 4.34 14.00
CA ALA A 40 5.04 5.67 13.89
C ALA A 40 5.41 6.04 12.43
N VAL A 41 5.74 5.04 11.59
CA VAL A 41 6.04 5.24 10.17
C VAL A 41 4.79 5.08 9.31
N VAL A 42 4.04 3.98 9.49
CA VAL A 42 2.90 3.62 8.63
C VAL A 42 1.72 4.56 8.85
N GLY A 43 1.46 5.03 10.08
CA GLY A 43 0.35 5.92 10.39
C GLY A 43 0.38 7.23 9.57
N PRO A 44 1.46 8.02 9.66
CA PRO A 44 1.63 9.21 8.83
C PRO A 44 1.62 8.89 7.34
N TRP A 45 2.23 7.77 6.92
CA TRP A 45 2.21 7.35 5.53
C TRP A 45 0.79 7.11 5.01
N LEU A 46 -0.07 6.41 5.76
CA LEU A 46 -1.46 6.14 5.37
C LEU A 46 -2.23 7.44 5.13
N THR A 47 -2.07 8.44 6.00
CA THR A 47 -2.75 9.73 5.86
C THR A 47 -2.29 10.53 4.64
N SER A 48 -1.05 10.33 4.19
CA SER A 48 -0.44 11.05 3.08
C SER A 48 -0.42 10.25 1.77
N ALA A 49 -0.86 8.98 1.78
CA ALA A 49 -0.86 8.09 0.62
C ALA A 49 -1.67 8.63 -0.57
N PRO A 50 -2.87 9.22 -0.39
CA PRO A 50 -3.62 9.79 -1.52
C PRO A 50 -2.87 10.94 -2.21
N ALA A 51 -2.17 11.79 -1.46
CA ALA A 51 -1.38 12.89 -2.01
C ALA A 51 -0.15 12.39 -2.81
N ARG A 52 0.31 11.16 -2.56
CA ARG A 52 1.35 10.47 -3.34
C ARG A 52 0.81 9.67 -4.52
N GLY A 53 -0.51 9.69 -4.75
CA GLY A 53 -1.15 8.96 -5.85
C GLY A 53 -1.52 7.51 -5.52
N PHE A 54 -1.49 7.10 -4.24
CA PHE A 54 -1.92 5.77 -3.82
C PHE A 54 -3.37 5.77 -3.35
N GLN A 55 -4.16 4.81 -3.86
CA GLN A 55 -5.48 4.49 -3.34
C GLN A 55 -5.35 3.36 -2.31
N LEU A 56 -5.86 3.59 -1.09
CA LEU A 56 -5.89 2.58 -0.03
C LEU A 56 -7.16 1.76 -0.17
N GLU A 57 -7.02 0.44 -0.25
CA GLU A 57 -8.12 -0.49 -0.47
C GLU A 57 -8.14 -1.63 0.54
N THR A 58 -9.31 -2.24 0.70
CA THR A 58 -9.45 -3.46 1.49
C THR A 58 -8.96 -4.68 0.70
N ILE A 59 -8.39 -5.67 1.38
CA ILE A 59 -7.96 -6.91 0.71
C ILE A 59 -9.12 -7.62 -0.02
N THR A 60 -10.36 -7.42 0.43
CA THR A 60 -11.56 -7.94 -0.22
C THR A 60 -11.80 -7.34 -1.61
N ALA A 61 -11.38 -6.10 -1.86
CA ALA A 61 -11.47 -5.48 -3.18
C ALA A 61 -10.63 -6.26 -4.22
N LEU A 62 -9.51 -6.85 -3.80
CA LEU A 62 -8.59 -7.57 -4.69
C LEU A 62 -9.15 -8.88 -5.27
N ARG A 63 -10.37 -9.32 -4.89
CA ARG A 63 -11.02 -10.49 -5.51
C ARG A 63 -11.13 -10.37 -7.04
N GLY A 64 -11.20 -9.16 -7.61
CA GLY A 64 -11.22 -8.93 -9.05
C GLY A 64 -9.85 -8.80 -9.74
N ALA A 65 -8.76 -8.67 -8.97
CA ALA A 65 -7.43 -8.36 -9.52
C ALA A 65 -6.76 -9.50 -10.29
N ARG A 66 -7.12 -10.75 -9.97
CA ARG A 66 -6.68 -11.93 -10.74
C ARG A 66 -7.40 -12.09 -12.09
N SER A 67 -8.46 -11.32 -12.34
CA SER A 67 -9.31 -11.46 -13.54
C SER A 67 -9.25 -10.25 -14.49
N GLY A 68 -8.32 -9.30 -14.26
CA GLY A 68 -8.23 -8.05 -15.06
C GLY A 68 -9.17 -6.93 -14.61
N ALA A 69 -10.12 -7.21 -13.72
CA ALA A 69 -11.17 -6.26 -13.32
C ALA A 69 -10.68 -5.11 -12.40
N TYR A 70 -9.49 -5.19 -11.82
CA TYR A 70 -9.00 -4.12 -10.93
C TYR A 70 -8.63 -2.84 -11.70
N ALA A 71 -8.11 -2.97 -12.92
CA ALA A 71 -7.85 -1.83 -13.78
C ALA A 71 -9.14 -1.08 -14.15
N GLU A 72 -10.24 -1.81 -14.37
CA GLU A 72 -11.56 -1.23 -14.68
C GLU A 72 -12.18 -0.52 -13.47
N ASN A 73 -12.05 -1.08 -12.26
CA ASN A 73 -12.55 -0.44 -11.04
C ASN A 73 -11.79 0.87 -10.71
N ALA A 74 -10.47 0.90 -10.92
CA ALA A 74 -9.67 2.10 -10.75
C ALA A 74 -10.02 3.19 -11.79
N ALA A 75 -10.39 2.79 -13.02
CA ALA A 75 -10.85 3.72 -14.05
C ALA A 75 -12.27 4.26 -13.77
N GLY A 76 -13.18 3.42 -13.26
CA GLY A 76 -14.56 3.81 -12.91
C GLY A 76 -14.66 4.79 -11.73
N ALA A 77 -13.71 4.75 -10.79
CA ALA A 77 -13.64 5.70 -9.68
C ALA A 77 -13.23 7.13 -10.13
N ARG A 78 -12.65 7.29 -11.32
CA ARG A 78 -12.22 8.58 -11.87
C ARG A 78 -13.34 9.36 -12.60
N LEU A 79 -14.53 8.77 -12.78
CA LEU A 79 -15.66 9.33 -13.53
C LEU A 79 -16.88 9.69 -12.64
N ARG A 80 -16.67 9.93 -11.34
CA ARG A 80 -17.71 10.45 -10.44
C ARG A 80 -17.25 11.68 -9.69
#